data_AF-A0A3A1U741-F1
#
_entry.id   AF-A0A3A1U741-F1
#
_cell.length_a   1.000
_cell.length_b   1.000
_cell.length_c   1.000
_cell.angle_alpha   90.00
_cell.angle_beta   90.00
_cell.angle_gamma   90.00
#
_symmetry.space_group_name_H-M   'P 1'
#
loop_
_entity.id
_entity.type
_entity.pdbx_description
1 polymer ?
#
loop_
_entity_poly.entity_id
_entity_poly.type
_entity_poly.pdbx_seq_one_letter_code
_entity_poly.pdbx_strand_id
1 'polypeptide(L)' 'MLTHADIRLLEFEDTHPRRTGLKNDAIIHRLGMSPARYYQRLDQLARQQAVMDRYPRLADRIGRVAKRRQEERAQLRRWL' A
#
# COMPACT_ATOMS: atom_id res chain seq x y z
N MET A 1 -4.84 -9.10 13.65
CA MET A 1 -3.44 -9.36 14.06
C MET A 1 -2.52 -9.16 12.87
N LEU A 2 -1.33 -8.60 13.10
CA LEU A 2 -0.36 -8.33 12.04
C LEU A 2 0.54 -9.55 11.83
N THR A 3 0.62 -10.07 10.61
CA THR A 3 1.48 -11.23 10.32
C THR A 3 2.92 -10.80 10.03
N HIS A 4 3.88 -11.72 10.12
CA HIS A 4 5.26 -11.47 9.69
C HIS A 4 5.35 -11.06 8.21
N ALA A 5 4.50 -11.62 7.36
CA ALA A 5 4.41 -11.22 5.95
C ALA A 5 3.96 -9.77 5.84
N ASP A 6 2.92 -9.36 6.57
CA ASP A 6 2.43 -7.97 6.56
C ASP A 6 3.48 -6.98 7.05
N ILE A 7 4.24 -7.34 8.09
CA ILE A 7 5.35 -6.53 8.61
C ILE A 7 6.41 -6.34 7.52
N ARG A 8 6.83 -7.42 6.84
CA ARG A 8 7.81 -7.32 5.74
C ARG A 8 7.32 -6.42 4.60
N LEU A 9 6.02 -6.42 4.30
CA LEU A 9 5.46 -5.51 3.29
C LEU A 9 5.54 -4.04 3.73
N LEU A 10 5.26 -3.76 5.00
CA LEU A 10 5.29 -2.41 5.57
C LEU A 10 6.73 -1.88 5.66
N GLU A 11 7.69 -2.70 6.08
CA GLU A 11 9.12 -2.34 6.11
C GLU A 11 9.66 -2.09 4.70
N PHE A 12 9.28 -2.92 3.74
CA PHE A 12 9.64 -2.71 2.34
C PHE A 12 9.02 -1.42 1.78
N GLU A 13 7.76 -1.11 2.12
CA GLU A 13 7.12 0.14 1.69
C GLU A 13 7.81 1.37 2.30
N ASP A 14 8.23 1.29 3.56
CA ASP A 14 8.84 2.44 4.23
C ASP A 14 10.19 2.83 3.61
N THR A 15 10.95 1.83 3.17
CA THR A 15 12.22 2.03 2.45
C THR A 15 12.03 2.43 0.98
N HIS A 16 10.88 2.12 0.36
CA HIS A 16 10.59 2.40 -1.05
C HIS A 16 9.28 3.21 -1.22
N PRO A 17 9.16 4.44 -0.71
CA PRO A 17 7.87 5.15 -0.68
C PRO A 17 7.37 5.60 -2.06
N ARG A 18 8.25 5.71 -3.06
CA ARG A 18 7.89 6.16 -4.41
C ARG A 18 7.42 4.99 -5.27
N ARG A 19 6.29 5.15 -5.95
CA ARG A 19 5.81 4.18 -6.95
C ARG A 19 6.58 4.36 -8.25
N THR A 20 7.61 3.55 -8.45
CA THR A 20 8.45 3.55 -9.66
C THR A 20 8.43 2.19 -10.34
N GLY A 21 8.83 2.12 -11.62
CA GLY A 21 9.03 0.85 -12.32
C GLY A 21 10.00 -0.07 -11.56
N LEU A 22 11.14 0.49 -11.12
CA LEU A 22 12.13 -0.23 -10.30
C LEU A 22 11.53 -0.83 -9.02
N LYS A 23 10.60 -0.12 -8.36
CA LYS A 23 9.89 -0.66 -7.20
C LYS A 23 8.98 -1.83 -7.59
N ASN A 24 8.28 -1.74 -8.71
CA ASN A 24 7.43 -2.82 -9.20
C ASN A 24 8.25 -4.07 -9.51
N ASP A 25 9.42 -3.92 -10.14
CA ASP A 25 10.33 -5.03 -10.39
C ASP A 25 10.83 -5.63 -9.07
N ALA A 26 11.20 -4.79 -8.09
CA ALA A 26 11.59 -5.25 -6.76
C ALA A 26 10.45 -5.99 -6.04
N ILE A 27 9.19 -5.57 -6.19
CA ILE A 27 8.03 -6.27 -5.63
C ILE A 27 7.92 -7.68 -6.22
N ILE A 28 8.11 -7.83 -7.54
CA ILE A 28 8.05 -9.13 -8.21
C ILE A 28 9.21 -10.00 -7.76
N HIS A 29 10.44 -9.51 -7.86
CA HIS A 29 11.64 -10.32 -7.63
C HIS A 29 11.94 -10.60 -6.15
N ARG A 30 11.63 -9.67 -5.24
CA ARG A 30 11.95 -9.80 -3.80
C ARG A 30 10.79 -10.32 -2.96
N LEU A 31 9.55 -9.99 -3.35
CA LEU A 31 8.36 -10.37 -2.58
C LEU A 31 7.54 -11.48 -3.26
N GLY A 32 7.83 -11.82 -4.52
CA GLY A 32 7.09 -12.85 -5.24
C GLY A 32 5.62 -12.48 -5.47
N MET A 33 5.31 -11.18 -5.49
CA MET A 33 3.93 -10.68 -5.61
C MET A 33 3.76 -9.87 -6.89
N SER A 34 2.54 -9.86 -7.44
CA SER A 34 2.21 -8.85 -8.45
C SER A 34 2.14 -7.47 -7.79
N PRO A 35 2.60 -6.39 -8.48
CA PRO A 35 2.51 -5.03 -7.94
C PRO A 35 1.08 -4.63 -7.56
N ALA A 36 0.09 -5.07 -8.35
CA ALA A 36 -1.32 -4.83 -8.05
C ALA A 36 -1.73 -5.44 -6.69
N ARG A 37 -1.39 -6.71 -6.44
CA ARG A 37 -1.72 -7.39 -5.18
C ARG A 37 -0.99 -6.76 -4.00
N TYR A 38 0.26 -6.36 -4.20
CA TYR A 38 1.05 -5.65 -3.19
C TYR A 38 0.37 -4.35 -2.74
N TYR A 39 0.02 -3.46 -3.68
CA TYR A 39 -0.61 -2.19 -3.32
C TYR A 39 -2.02 -2.37 -2.76
N GLN A 40 -2.80 -3.36 -3.22
CA GLN A 40 -4.08 -3.71 -2.62
C GLN A 40 -3.92 -4.14 -1.16
N ARG A 41 -2.91 -4.98 -0.86
CA ARG A 41 -2.65 -5.43 0.50
C ARG A 41 -2.22 -4.28 1.40
N LEU A 42 -1.36 -3.37 0.94
CA LEU A 42 -0.99 -2.17 1.69
C LEU A 42 -2.20 -1.27 1.99
N ASP A 43 -3.04 -1.03 0.99
CA ASP A 43 -4.26 -0.22 1.16
C ASP A 43 -5.22 -0.88 2.18
N GLN A 44 -5.21 -2.20 2.35
CA GLN A 44 -5.96 -2.90 3.42
C GLN A 44 -5.27 -2.76 4.78
N LEU A 45 -3.95 -2.98 4.83
CA LEU A 45 -3.16 -2.90 6.06
C LEU A 45 -3.22 -1.51 6.70
N ALA A 46 -3.17 -0.45 5.91
CA ALA A 46 -3.26 0.93 6.40
C ALA A 46 -4.58 1.26 7.13
N ARG A 47 -5.63 0.42 6.97
CA ARG A 47 -6.92 0.56 7.65
C ARG A 47 -7.03 -0.29 8.93
N GLN A 48 -6.02 -1.11 9.23
CA GLN A 48 -6.02 -1.94 10.42
C GLN A 48 -5.49 -1.18 11.63
N GLN A 49 -6.19 -1.27 12.76
CA GLN A 49 -5.78 -0.63 14.01
C GLN A 49 -4.33 -0.99 14.41
N ALA A 50 -3.96 -2.27 14.30
CA ALA A 50 -2.61 -2.73 14.62
C ALA A 50 -1.50 -2.07 13.78
N VAL A 51 -1.81 -1.62 12.56
CA VAL A 51 -0.85 -0.87 11.71
C VAL A 51 -0.82 0.60 12.10
N MET A 52 -1.97 1.19 12.45
CA MET A 52 -2.02 2.56 12.96
C MET A 52 -1.26 2.69 14.29
N ASP A 53 -1.37 1.70 15.17
CA ASP A 53 -0.67 1.70 16.46
C ASP A 53 0.85 1.56 16.30
N ARG A 54 1.31 0.69 15.38
CA ARG A 54 2.73 0.37 15.23
C ARG A 54 3.46 1.23 14.19
N TYR A 55 2.77 1.67 13.15
CA TYR A 55 3.33 2.43 12.02
C TYR A 55 2.44 3.63 11.63
N PRO A 56 2.12 4.56 12.54
CA PRO A 56 1.12 5.60 12.32
C PRO A 56 1.40 6.48 11.09
N ARG A 57 2.64 6.93 10.92
CA ARG A 57 3.04 7.78 9.78
C ARG A 57 2.93 7.06 8.43
N LEU A 58 3.23 5.76 8.42
CA LEU A 58 3.14 4.93 7.21
C LEU A 58 1.68 4.67 6.86
N ALA A 59 0.85 4.33 7.84
CA ALA A 59 -0.59 4.14 7.69
C ALA A 59 -1.24 5.39 7.10
N ASP A 60 -0.94 6.56 7.65
CA ASP A 60 -1.43 7.86 7.16
C ASP A 60 -1.02 8.13 5.71
N ARG A 61 0.25 7.90 5.38
CA ARG A 61 0.78 8.12 4.03
C ARG A 61 0.08 7.22 3.01
N ILE A 62 -0.01 5.91 3.30
CA ILE A 62 -0.69 4.95 2.43
C ILE A 62 -2.17 5.31 2.30
N GLY A 63 -2.84 5.63 3.41
CA GLY A 63 -4.24 6.00 3.47
C GLY A 63 -4.57 7.22 2.60
N ARG A 64 -3.75 8.28 2.66
CA ARG A 64 -3.92 9.46 1.80
C ARG A 64 -3.82 9.12 0.30
N VAL A 65 -2.84 8.31 -0.07
CA VAL A 65 -2.64 7.89 -1.48
C VAL A 65 -3.77 6.97 -1.95
N ALA A 66 -4.30 6.12 -1.07
CA ALA A 66 -5.46 5.26 -1.37
C ALA A 66 -6.73 6.08 -1.56
N LYS A 67 -7.01 7.03 -0.65
CA LYS A 67 -8.18 7.91 -0.70
C LYS A 67 -8.21 8.73 -1.99
N ARG A 68 -7.09 9.37 -2.36
CA ARG A 68 -6.98 10.13 -3.62
C ARG A 68 -7.34 9.28 -4.85
N ARG A 69 -6.84 8.04 -4.92
CA ARG A 69 -7.16 7.10 -6.01
C ARG A 69 -8.63 6.67 -6.02
N GLN A 70 -9.24 6.51 -4.86
CA GLN A 70 -10.67 6.20 -4.76
C GLN A 70 -11.52 7.37 -5.26
N GLU A 71 -11.15 8.60 -4.90
CA GLU A 71 -11.81 9.83 -5.36
C GLU A 71 -11.69 9.99 -6.88
N GLU A 72 -10.49 9.80 -7.45
CA GLU A 72 -10.25 9.81 -8.91
C GLU A 72 -11.13 8.78 -9.63
N ARG A 73 -11.22 7.55 -9.10
CA ARG A 73 -12.11 6.51 -9.65
C ARG A 73 -13.59 6.85 -9.53
N ALA A 74 -14.00 7.43 -8.41
CA ALA A 74 -15.39 7.83 -8.19
C ALA A 74 -15.79 8.99 -9.12
N GLN A 75 -14.87 9.91 -9.41
CA GLN A 75 -15.07 10.97 -10.38
C GLN A 75 -15.24 10.39 -11.80
N LEU A 76 -14.34 9.49 -12.23
CA LEU A 76 -14.46 8.85 -13.55
C LEU A 76 -15.80 8.11 -13.73
N ARG A 77 -16.26 7.40 -12.69
CA ARG A 77 -17.57 6.71 -12.71
C ARG A 77 -18.77 7.66 -12.74
N ARG A 78 -18.63 8.91 -12.33
CA ARG A 78 -19.72 9.90 -12.35
C ARG A 78 -19.99 10.43 -13.77
N TRP A 79 -19.03 10.31 -14.68
CA TRP A 79 -19.11 10.78 -16.06
C TRP A 79 -19.48 9.69 -17.07
N LEU A 80 -19.76 8.47 -16.60
CA LEU A 80 -20.25 7.32 -17.36
C LEU A 80 -21.73 7.10 -17.04
#